data_AF-A0A9E4UPP2-F1
#
_entry.id   AF-A0A9E4UPP2-F1
#
_cell.length_a   1.000
_cell.length_b   1.000
_cell.length_c   1.000
_cell.angle_alpha   90.00
_cell.angle_beta   90.00
_cell.angle_gamma   90.00
#
_symmetry.space_group_name_H-M   'P 1'
#
loop_
_entity.id
_entity.type
_entity.pdbx_description
1 polymer ?
#
loop_
_entity_poly.entity_id
_entity_poly.type
_entity_poly.pdbx_seq_one_letter_code
_entity_poly.pdbx_strand_id
1 'polypeptide(L)' 'MCNVGQLVPLSDYGGQGAAVHYKAWVCTNPTCGFNIKIRNGDIYLNEPITPGGNHVPRVR' A
#
# COMPACT_ATOMS: atom_id res chain seq x y z
N MET A 1 1.84 -14.83 3.88
CA MET A 1 2.06 -15.10 2.44
C MET A 1 0.71 -15.06 1.74
N CYS A 2 0.59 -14.46 0.54
CA CYS A 2 -0.67 -14.41 -0.23
C CYS A 2 -0.82 -15.72 -1.03
N ASN A 3 -1.77 -16.56 -0.62
CA ASN A 3 -1.97 -17.92 -1.18
C ASN A 3 -3.33 -18.08 -1.89
N VAL A 4 -4.24 -17.11 -1.75
CA VAL A 4 -5.65 -17.20 -2.19
C VAL A 4 -6.05 -16.06 -3.13
N GLY A 5 -5.08 -15.28 -3.58
CA GLY A 5 -5.28 -14.13 -4.45
C GLY A 5 -4.01 -13.83 -5.22
N GLN A 6 -4.03 -12.75 -6.00
CA GLN A 6 -2.87 -12.27 -6.73
C GLN A 6 -2.28 -11.08 -6.00
N LEU A 7 -0.95 -11.06 -5.87
CA LEU A 7 -0.24 -9.93 -5.29
C LEU A 7 0.00 -8.88 -6.39
N VAL A 8 -0.70 -7.76 -6.32
CA VAL A 8 -0.65 -6.71 -7.36
C VAL A 8 0.08 -5.46 -6.86
N PRO A 9 0.88 -4.80 -7.71
CA PRO A 9 1.56 -3.56 -7.35
C PRO A 9 0.60 -2.37 -7.32
N LEU A 10 0.80 -1.49 -6.34
CA LEU A 10 0.15 -0.19 -6.23
C LEU A 10 1.20 0.91 -6.35
N SER A 11 0.86 1.94 -7.11
CA SER A 11 1.63 3.17 -7.23
C SER A 11 0.93 4.29 -6.44
N ASP A 12 1.69 5.29 -6.04
CA ASP A 12 1.22 6.42 -5.26
C ASP A 12 1.93 7.71 -5.74
N TYR A 13 1.58 8.86 -5.18
CA TYR A 13 2.29 10.11 -5.41
C TYR A 13 3.08 10.51 -4.16
N GLY A 14 4.33 10.89 -4.37
CA GLY A 14 5.24 11.36 -3.32
C GLY A 14 5.08 12.85 -3.03
N GLY A 15 6.06 13.41 -2.33
CA GLY A 15 6.15 14.85 -2.13
C GLY A 15 6.13 15.59 -3.49
N GLN A 16 5.40 16.71 -3.54
CA GLN A 16 5.24 17.53 -4.74
C GLN A 16 4.56 16.82 -5.94
N GLY A 17 3.86 15.71 -5.71
CA GLY A 17 3.12 15.02 -6.77
C GLY A 17 4.02 14.16 -7.67
N ALA A 18 5.27 13.91 -7.29
CA ALA A 18 6.15 13.00 -8.02
C ALA A 18 5.55 11.59 -8.05
N ALA A 19 5.50 10.96 -9.23
CA ALA A 19 5.02 9.59 -9.35
C ALA A 19 5.94 8.63 -8.57
N VAL A 20 5.36 7.78 -7.73
CA VAL A 20 6.05 6.73 -7.00
C VAL A 20 5.48 5.40 -7.44
N HIS A 21 6.20 4.76 -8.35
CA HIS A 21 5.82 3.44 -8.84
C HIS A 21 6.18 2.36 -7.82
N TYR A 22 5.34 1.33 -7.74
CA TYR A 22 5.63 0.12 -6.97
C TYR A 22 5.93 0.39 -5.48
N LYS A 23 5.11 1.24 -4.85
CA LYS A 23 5.29 1.62 -3.43
C LYS A 23 4.72 0.57 -2.48
N ALA A 24 3.72 -0.18 -2.92
CA ALA A 24 3.07 -1.21 -2.14
C ALA A 24 2.59 -2.37 -3.01
N TRP A 25 2.36 -3.51 -2.39
CA TRP A 25 1.70 -4.66 -3.00
C TRP A 25 0.59 -5.16 -2.10
N VAL A 26 -0.55 -5.49 -2.69
CA VAL A 26 -1.73 -5.97 -1.96
C VAL A 26 -2.25 -7.25 -2.59
N CYS A 27 -2.71 -8.19 -1.77
CA CYS A 27 -3.41 -9.36 -2.26
C CYS A 27 -4.81 -8.92 -2.74
N THR A 28 -5.20 -9.33 -3.95
CA THR A 28 -6.51 -8.97 -4.53
C THR A 28 -7.69 -9.59 -3.79
N ASN A 29 -7.45 -10.64 -2.99
CA ASN A 29 -8.47 -11.22 -2.14
C ASN A 29 -8.58 -10.44 -0.81
N PRO A 30 -9.70 -9.76 -0.54
CA PRO A 30 -9.85 -8.90 0.64
C PRO A 30 -9.81 -9.68 1.96
N THR A 31 -10.10 -10.98 1.97
CA THR A 31 -10.00 -11.81 3.19
C THR A 31 -8.58 -12.24 3.50
N CYS A 32 -7.64 -12.13 2.53
CA CYS A 32 -6.25 -12.52 2.73
C CYS A 32 -5.48 -11.54 3.61
N GLY A 33 -5.71 -10.23 3.45
CA GLY A 33 -5.06 -9.17 4.22
C GLY A 33 -3.55 -8.99 3.98
N PHE A 34 -2.91 -9.90 3.23
CA PHE A 34 -1.47 -9.85 2.98
C PHE A 34 -1.10 -8.63 2.14
N ASN A 35 -0.11 -7.89 2.60
CA ASN A 35 0.41 -6.72 1.91
C ASN A 35 1.89 -6.48 2.21
N ILE A 36 2.56 -5.79 1.29
CA ILE A 36 3.94 -5.33 1.41
C ILE A 36 3.93 -3.82 1.19
N LYS A 37 4.64 -3.06 2.01
CA LYS A 37 4.79 -1.61 1.84
C LYS A 37 6.25 -1.21 1.96
N ILE A 38 6.69 -0.30 1.10
CA ILE A 38 8.02 0.31 1.18
C ILE A 38 7.90 1.71 1.77
N ARG A 39 8.68 2.00 2.81
CA ARG A 39 8.83 3.36 3.38
C ARG A 39 10.31 3.67 3.52
N ASN A 40 10.80 4.69 2.82
CA ASN A 40 12.18 5.17 2.93
C ASN A 40 13.26 4.07 2.80
N GLY A 41 13.01 3.03 2.00
CA GLY A 41 13.92 1.90 1.82
C GLY A 41 13.63 0.68 2.70
N ASP A 42 12.81 0.85 3.74
CA ASP A 42 12.40 -0.24 4.62
C ASP A 42 11.16 -0.97 4.07
N ILE A 43 11.15 -2.29 4.25
CA ILE A 43 10.06 -3.18 3.81
C ILE A 43 9.22 -3.58 5.02
N TYR A 44 7.93 -3.29 4.95
CA TYR A 44 6.92 -3.66 5.94
C TYR A 44 6.00 -4.73 5.37
N LEU A 45 5.64 -5.70 6.21
CA LEU A 45 4.74 -6.80 5.87
C LEU A 45 3.49 -6.74 6.73
N ASN A 46 2.33 -6.96 6.11
CA ASN A 46 1.03 -7.08 6.76
C ASN A 46 0.67 -5.90 7.69
N GLU A 47 1.05 -4.69 7.30
CA GLU A 47 0.61 -3.49 8.01
C GLU A 47 -0.93 -3.35 7.89
N PRO A 48 -1.61 -2.77 8.89
CA PRO A 48 -3.02 -2.45 8.77
C PRO A 48 -3.31 -1.64 7.50
N ILE A 49 -4.37 -2.04 6.80
CA ILE A 49 -4.88 -1.32 5.63
C ILE A 49 -6.00 -0.43 6.14
N THR A 50 -5.72 0.87 6.27
CA THR A 50 -6.74 1.85 6.67
C THR A 50 -7.61 2.18 5.46
N PRO A 51 -8.95 2.18 5.60
CA PRO A 51 -9.84 2.61 4.52
C PRO A 51 -9.52 4.05 4.08
N GLY A 52 -9.39 4.26 2.77
CA GLY A 52 -9.00 5.56 2.20
C GLY A 52 -9.93 6.72 2.57
N GLY A 53 -11.20 6.44 2.89
CA GLY A 53 -12.18 7.44 3.30
C GLY A 53 -11.90 8.11 4.65
N ASN A 54 -11.04 7.51 5.48
CA ASN A 54 -10.64 8.09 6.78
C ASN A 54 -9.33 8.89 6.70
N HIS A 55 -8.71 9.00 5.52
CA HIS A 55 -7.58 9.90 5.35
C HIS A 55 -8.09 11.34 5.30
N VAL A 56 -8.07 12.01 6.46
CA VAL A 56 -8.14 13.47 6.53
C VAL A 56 -6.94 14.00 5.73
N PRO A 57 -7.13 14.72 4.62
CA PRO A 57 -6.02 15.32 3.91
C PRO A 57 -5.26 16.17 4.91
N ARG A 58 -3.96 15.88 5.12
CA ARG A 58 -3.14 16.70 5.99
C ARG A 58 -3.08 18.09 5.37
N VAL A 59 -3.78 19.05 5.98
CA VAL A 59 -3.70 20.46 5.61
C VAL A 59 -2.22 20.85 5.73
N ARG A 60 -1.68 21.38 4.63
CA ARG A 60 -0.29 21.87 4.59
C ARG A 60 -0.17 23.15 5.41
#